data_AF-A0A9D4M6B4-F1
#
_entry.id   AF-A0A9D4M6B4-F1
#
_cell.length_a   1.000
_cell.length_b   1.000
_cell.length_c   1.000
_cell.angle_alpha   90.00
_cell.angle_beta   90.00
_cell.angle_gamma   90.00
#
_symmetry.space_group_name_H-M   'P 1'
#
loop_
_entity.id
_entity.type
_entity.pdbx_description
1 polymer ?
#
loop_
_entity_poly.entity_id
_entity_poly.type
_entity_poly.pdbx_seq_one_letter_code
_entity_poly.pdbx_strand_id
1 'polypeptide(L)'
;MYAAKRYAYTPPVYRVRNLLAAFDHNKHADRPKAVKKDRSVRLHRIWNKKSGRWSVYEEKEKKTFQYIPELLTSALKLRLNDNTGMKKKKTPGTFRNI
;
A
#
# COMPACT_ATOMS: atom_id res chain seq x y z
N MET A 1 -9.77 8.45 -9.38
CA MET A 1 -10.49 8.60 -8.10
C MET A 1 -9.57 8.03 -7.01
N TYR A 2 -8.86 8.88 -6.26
CA TYR A 2 -7.67 8.46 -5.49
C TYR A 2 -7.88 8.27 -3.97
N ALA A 3 -9.02 8.70 -3.40
CA ALA A 3 -9.48 8.28 -2.06
C ALA A 3 -11.01 8.47 -1.86
N ALA A 4 -11.85 7.70 -2.55
CA ALA A 4 -13.30 7.76 -2.41
C ALA A 4 -13.84 6.69 -1.45
N LYS A 5 -14.87 7.06 -0.69
CA LYS A 5 -15.53 6.16 0.28
C LYS A 5 -16.19 4.93 -0.37
N ARG A 6 -16.60 5.03 -1.64
CA ARG A 6 -17.20 3.94 -2.43
C ARG A 6 -16.51 3.86 -3.78
N TYR A 7 -15.94 2.69 -4.08
CA TYR A 7 -15.16 2.45 -5.30
C TYR A 7 -15.78 1.32 -6.11
N ALA A 8 -16.09 1.60 -7.37
CA ALA A 8 -16.33 0.56 -8.37
C ALA A 8 -14.97 -0.02 -8.82
N TYR A 9 -14.89 -1.35 -8.96
CA TYR A 9 -13.73 -2.04 -9.55
C TYR A 9 -13.66 -1.80 -11.06
N THR A 10 -13.44 -0.55 -11.46
CA THR A 10 -13.24 -0.23 -12.87
C THR A 10 -11.86 -0.73 -13.33
N PRO A 11 -11.68 -1.00 -14.63
CA PRO A 11 -10.40 -1.47 -15.16
C PRO A 11 -9.17 -0.64 -14.74
N PRO A 12 -9.23 0.70 -14.66
CA PRO A 12 -8.12 1.50 -14.14
C PRO A 12 -7.78 1.20 -12.67
N VAL A 13 -8.79 1.01 -11.81
CA VAL A 13 -8.59 0.69 -10.38
C VAL A 13 -7.94 -0.68 -10.22
N TYR A 14 -8.39 -1.66 -11.01
CA TYR A 14 -7.80 -3.00 -11.03
C TYR A 14 -6.31 -2.96 -11.39
N ARG A 15 -5.95 -2.23 -12.45
CA ARG A 15 -4.54 -2.06 -12.85
C ARG A 15 -3.67 -1.46 -11.74
N VAL A 16 -4.15 -0.39 -11.09
CA VAL A 16 -3.41 0.25 -9.99
C VAL A 16 -3.19 -0.72 -8.83
N ARG A 17 -4.19 -1.55 -8.49
CA ARG A 17 -4.03 -2.56 -7.43
C ARG A 17 -2.99 -3.61 -7.77
N ASN A 18 -2.95 -4.10 -9.01
CA ASN A 18 -1.94 -5.05 -9.45
C ASN A 18 -0.53 -4.44 -9.40
N LEU A 19 -0.38 -3.18 -9.84
CA LEU A 19 0.89 -2.47 -9.75
C LEU A 19 1.33 -2.28 -8.29
N LEU A 20 0.42 -1.92 -7.39
CA LEU A 20 0.72 -1.78 -5.96
C LEU A 20 1.11 -3.12 -5.33
N ALA A 21 0.46 -4.22 -5.71
CA ALA A 21 0.80 -5.56 -5.24
C ALA A 21 2.19 -6.00 -5.73
N ALA A 22 2.51 -5.74 -7.01
CA ALA A 22 3.84 -6.00 -7.56
C ALA A 22 4.91 -5.15 -6.86
N PHE A 23 4.62 -3.88 -6.60
CA PHE A 23 5.50 -2.98 -5.86
C PHE A 23 5.72 -3.46 -4.41
N ASP A 24 4.67 -3.85 -3.66
CA ASP A 24 4.78 -4.43 -2.31
C ASP A 24 5.65 -5.69 -2.33
N HIS A 25 5.41 -6.58 -3.29
CA HIS A 25 6.20 -7.79 -3.46
C HIS A 25 7.68 -7.46 -3.66
N ASN A 26 8.00 -6.58 -4.61
CA ASN A 26 9.38 -6.21 -4.91
C ASN A 26 10.09 -5.55 -3.73
N LYS A 27 9.38 -4.74 -2.93
CA LYS A 27 9.94 -4.16 -1.69
C LYS A 27 10.17 -5.18 -0.58
N HIS A 28 9.55 -6.36 -0.66
CA HIS A 28 9.56 -7.34 0.41
C HIS A 28 10.12 -8.72 0.05
N ALA A 29 10.51 -8.93 -1.20
CA ALA A 29 11.06 -10.18 -1.71
C ALA A 29 12.37 -10.53 -0.99
N ASP A 30 13.29 -9.57 -0.95
CA ASP A 30 14.66 -9.75 -0.45
C ASP A 30 14.83 -9.34 1.02
N ARG A 31 13.75 -9.43 1.80
CA ARG A 31 13.83 -9.14 3.25
C ARG A 31 14.84 -10.07 3.93
N PRO A 32 15.74 -9.51 4.76
CA PRO A 32 16.71 -10.31 5.49
C PRO A 32 16.01 -11.22 6.50
N LYS A 33 16.76 -12.21 6.98
CA LYS A 33 16.32 -13.14 8.01
C LYS A 33 16.23 -12.39 9.34
N ALA A 34 15.18 -12.65 10.11
CA ALA A 34 15.03 -12.08 11.44
C ALA A 34 16.07 -12.68 12.38
N VAL A 35 16.79 -11.82 13.09
CA VAL A 35 17.86 -12.22 14.01
C VAL A 35 17.41 -12.00 15.46
N LYS A 36 17.87 -12.84 16.37
CA LYS A 36 17.69 -12.70 17.82
C LYS A 36 18.78 -11.81 18.43
N LYS A 37 18.66 -11.48 19.71
CA LYS A 37 19.65 -10.65 20.43
C LYS A 37 21.04 -11.29 20.47
N ASP A 38 21.09 -12.62 20.46
CA ASP A 38 22.31 -13.45 20.43
C ASP A 38 22.93 -13.59 19.02
N ARG A 39 22.42 -12.85 18.02
CA ARG A 39 22.80 -12.93 16.60
C ARG A 39 22.44 -14.24 15.89
N SER A 40 21.68 -15.14 16.53
CA SER A 40 21.16 -16.34 15.86
C SER A 40 19.92 -16.03 15.00
N VAL A 41 19.72 -16.80 13.92
CA VAL A 41 18.55 -16.67 13.05
C VAL A 41 17.30 -17.17 13.78
N ARG A 42 16.20 -16.43 13.67
CA ARG A 42 14.88 -16.87 14.15
C ARG A 42 14.33 -17.95 13.23
N LEU A 43 13.92 -19.05 13.84
CA LEU A 43 13.33 -20.19 13.14
C LEU A 43 11.89 -20.38 13.63
N HIS A 44 11.02 -20.80 12.72
CA HIS A 44 9.68 -21.25 13.04
C HIS A 44 9.46 -22.67 12.52
N ARG A 45 8.64 -23.45 13.23
CA ARG A 45 8.29 -24.82 12.85
C ARG A 45 6.84 -24.89 12.41
N ILE A 46 6.58 -25.62 11.33
CA ILE A 46 5.23 -25.90 10.82
C ILE A 46 5.02 -27.40 10.85
N TRP A 47 3.87 -27.83 11.37
CA TRP A 47 3.46 -29.23 11.35
C TRP A 47 2.71 -29.54 10.05
N ASN A 48 3.20 -30.50 9.28
CA ASN A 48 2.49 -31.02 8.14
C ASN A 48 1.64 -32.23 8.57
N LYS A 49 0.32 -32.05 8.62
CA LYS A 49 -0.64 -33.09 9.01
C LYS A 49 -0.66 -34.27 8.04
N LYS A 50 -0.46 -34.05 6.74
CA LYS A 50 -0.50 -35.10 5.71
C LYS A 50 0.68 -36.05 5.83
N SER A 51 1.88 -35.52 6.08
CA SER A 51 3.09 -36.34 6.22
C SER A 51 3.45 -36.70 7.65
N GLY A 52 2.76 -36.15 8.65
CA GLY A 52 3.07 -36.35 10.08
C GLY A 52 4.47 -35.86 10.46
N ARG A 53 4.95 -34.77 9.85
CA ARG A 53 6.33 -34.28 10.04
C ARG A 53 6.36 -32.79 10.38
N TRP A 54 7.35 -32.41 11.17
CA TRP A 54 7.72 -31.01 11.39
C TRP A 54 8.68 -30.55 10.28
N SER A 55 8.48 -29.33 9.81
CA SER A 55 9.44 -28.64 8.93
C SER A 55 9.84 -27.32 9.56
N VAL A 56 11.13 -27.01 9.50
CA VAL A 56 11.72 -25.80 10.09
C VAL A 56 12.02 -24.80 8.98
N TYR A 57 11.67 -23.55 9.21
CA TYR A 57 11.84 -22.46 8.25
C TYR A 57 12.43 -21.24 8.96
N GLU A 58 13.24 -20.50 8.22
CA GLU A 58 13.78 -19.23 8.68
C GLU A 58 12.69 -18.16 8.64
N GLU A 59 12.55 -17.42 9.73
CA GLU A 59 11.65 -16.28 9.79
C GLU A 59 12.32 -15.06 9.13
N LYS A 60 11.66 -14.43 8.16
CA LYS A 60 12.10 -13.15 7.60
C LYS A 60 11.70 -11.99 8.51
N GLU A 61 12.43 -10.87 8.44
CA GLU A 61 12.06 -9.66 9.16
C GLU A 61 10.63 -9.18 8.84
N LYS A 62 10.01 -8.47 9.78
CA LYS A 62 8.65 -7.93 9.61
C LYS A 62 8.60 -6.97 8.41
N LYS A 63 7.47 -6.98 7.70
CA LYS A 63 7.23 -6.01 6.61
C LYS A 63 7.24 -4.58 7.17
N THR A 64 7.86 -3.66 6.44
CA THR A 64 7.88 -2.23 6.74
C THR A 64 7.19 -1.48 5.62
N PHE A 65 6.30 -0.55 5.97
CA PHE A 65 5.45 0.13 4.99
C PHE A 65 5.83 1.61 4.82
N GLN A 66 7.13 1.91 4.89
CA GLN A 66 7.65 3.29 4.87
C GLN A 66 7.29 4.06 3.59
N TYR A 67 7.04 3.35 2.49
CA TYR A 67 6.65 3.94 1.21
C TYR A 67 5.17 4.36 1.16
N ILE A 68 4.30 3.87 2.05
CA ILE A 68 2.86 4.19 2.02
C ILE A 68 2.61 5.69 2.22
N PRO A 69 3.20 6.37 3.22
CA PRO A 69 3.08 7.81 3.37
C PRO A 69 3.45 8.59 2.10
N GLU A 70 4.55 8.24 1.43
CA GLU A 70 5.00 8.90 0.20
C GLU A 70 4.02 8.72 -0.96
N LEU A 71 3.45 7.51 -1.11
CA LEU A 71 2.42 7.22 -2.10
C LEU A 71 1.16 8.06 -1.83
N LEU A 72 0.74 8.18 -0.57
CA LEU A 72 -0.41 9.00 -0.17
C LEU A 72 -0.16 10.47 -0.44
N THR A 73 1.01 11.01 -0.08
CA THR A 73 1.38 12.40 -0.37
C THR A 73 1.38 12.68 -1.88
N SER A 74 1.92 11.77 -2.67
CA SER A 74 1.94 11.90 -4.13
C SER A 74 0.52 11.87 -4.72
N ALA A 75 -0.33 10.95 -4.25
CA ALA A 75 -1.73 10.88 -4.66
C ALA A 75 -2.51 12.16 -4.29
N LEU A 76 -2.25 12.73 -3.11
CA LEU A 76 -2.85 14.00 -2.69
C LEU A 76 -2.40 15.18 -3.57
N LYS A 77 -1.10 15.30 -3.89
CA LYS A 77 -0.58 16.33 -4.80
C LYS A 77 -1.21 16.23 -6.19
N LEU A 78 -1.25 15.02 -6.75
CA LEU A 78 -1.92 14.76 -8.03
C LEU A 78 -3.40 15.17 -7.98
N ARG A 79 -4.07 14.89 -6.86
CA ARG A 79 -5.47 15.26 -6.68
C ARG A 79 -5.66 16.78 -6.54
N LEU A 80 -4.77 17.50 -5.90
CA LEU A 80 -4.83 18.97 -5.80
C LEU A 80 -4.65 19.65 -7.17
N ASN A 81 -3.81 19.07 -8.02
CA ASN A 81 -3.55 19.57 -9.37
C ASN A 81 -4.60 19.12 -10.41
N ASP A 82 -5.50 18.21 -10.03
CA ASP A 82 -6.56 17.69 -10.88
C ASP A 82 -7.73 18.70 -10.96
N ASN A 83 -7.90 19.31 -12.12
CA ASN A 83 -8.94 20.29 -12.39
C ASN A 83 -10.35 19.67 -12.49
N THR A 84 -10.47 18.34 -12.54
CA THR A 84 -11.75 17.65 -12.73
C THR A 84 -12.35 17.22 -11.40
N GLY A 85 -13.62 17.55 -11.15
CA GLY A 85 -14.38 17.05 -9.99
C GLY A 85 -13.98 17.60 -8.62
N MET A 86 -13.07 18.56 -8.52
CA MET A 86 -12.93 19.42 -7.32
C MET A 86 -14.03 20.50 -7.40
N LYS A 87 -14.91 20.60 -6.39
CA LYS A 87 -15.83 21.75 -6.31
C LYS A 87 -14.99 23.01 -6.09
N LYS A 88 -14.84 23.85 -7.13
CA LYS A 88 -14.26 25.19 -6.95
C LYS A 88 -15.15 25.97 -5.99
N LYS A 89 -14.56 26.67 -5.01
CA LYS A 89 -15.33 27.66 -4.23
C LYS A 89 -15.91 28.65 -5.22
N LYS A 90 -17.25 28.79 -5.25
CA LYS A 90 -17.88 29.90 -5.97
C LYS A 90 -17.34 31.17 -5.32
N THR A 91 -16.61 31.98 -6.07
CA THR A 91 -16.35 33.36 -5.67
C THR A 91 -17.71 34.01 -5.42
N PRO A 92 -17.97 34.64 -4.26
CA PRO A 92 -19.22 35.35 -4.05
C PRO A 92 -19.34 36.37 -5.19
N GLY A 93 -20.39 36.21 -5.99
CA GLY A 93 -20.61 37.03 -7.17
C GLY A 93 -20.67 38.49 -6.74
N THR A 94 -19.86 39.33 -7.38
CA THR A 94 -19.99 40.77 -7.32
C THR A 94 -21.40 41.10 -7.81
N PHE A 95 -22.29 41.54 -6.91
CA PHE A 95 -23.59 42.08 -7.27
C PHE A 95 -23.34 43.27 -8.21
N ARG A 96 -23.70 43.12 -9.48
CA ARG A 96 -23.81 44.26 -10.40
C ARG A 96 -25.18 44.88 -10.13
N ASN A 97 -25.18 46.02 -9.45
CA ASN A 97 -26.34 46.91 -9.39
C ASN A 97 -26.56 47.50 -10.79
N ILE A 98 -27.69 47.17 -11.40
CA ILE A 98 -28.37 47.98 -12.42
C ILE A 98 -29.85 47.91 -12.11
#